data_AF-A0A8H3WNA2-F1
#
_entry.id   AF-A0A8H3WNA2-F1
#
_cell.length_a   1.000
_cell.length_b   1.000
_cell.length_c   1.000
_cell.angle_alpha   90.00
_cell.angle_beta   90.00
_cell.angle_gamma   90.00
#
_symmetry.space_group_name_H-M   'P 1'
#
loop_
_entity.id
_entity.type
_entity.pdbx_description
1 polymer ?
#
loop_
_entity_poly.entity_id
_entity_poly.type
_entity_poly.pdbx_seq_one_letter_code
_entity_poly.pdbx_strand_id
1 'polypeptide(L)'
;MLDRDEATKKDVILAIGPEASRQCFGAAGTRPPRQAVTLHSVTLAERKTILINCQLPFRCELSHIPDAIELGHHTLHHLKGAYPHAPQVACSLYTELLAPFSSVVILFVSEFGALARVVDFLWAWLRSAMLRPLPFCPEVILAVGRDDLATLREIRLRLVNYGLKSLRVSDPHHAYSHTDVDKMISTHLNLSMMSTSPVAEFSSLLQASLQRARYQQQQLGIDFTVGHWKALVRSALACHAEYPTVPINFYHLSRLRKPVPLSMGTHMSEFVLATSAHDVDQAMIIASALSIDAFPPGMHRKSSRTATSYIYSE
;
A
#
# COMPACT_ATOMS: atom_id res chain seq x y z
N MET A 1 5.97 21.04 -4.91
CA MET A 1 6.77 20.76 -3.69
C MET A 1 7.50 19.40 -3.72
N LEU A 2 7.13 18.45 -4.60
CA LEU A 2 7.82 17.14 -4.72
C LEU A 2 8.97 17.10 -5.74
N ASP A 3 9.16 18.14 -6.56
CA ASP A 3 10.06 18.07 -7.74
C ASP A 3 11.56 18.29 -7.45
N ARG A 4 11.96 18.71 -6.24
CA ARG A 4 13.38 18.93 -5.91
C ARG A 4 14.09 17.72 -5.28
N ASP A 5 13.35 16.68 -4.88
CA ASP A 5 13.84 15.57 -4.05
C ASP A 5 13.48 14.19 -4.66
N GLU A 6 13.62 13.99 -5.98
CA GLU A 6 13.16 12.76 -6.65
C GLU A 6 13.98 11.50 -6.29
N ALA A 7 15.25 11.67 -5.89
CA ALA A 7 16.15 10.56 -5.55
C ALA A 7 16.06 10.12 -4.08
N THR A 8 15.33 10.84 -3.24
CA THR A 8 15.29 10.59 -1.80
C THR A 8 14.36 9.41 -1.50
N LYS A 9 14.77 8.50 -0.61
CA LYS A 9 13.83 7.51 -0.05
C LYS A 9 12.84 8.21 0.86
N LYS A 10 11.60 7.72 0.93
CA LYS A 10 10.56 8.32 1.77
C LYS A 10 9.74 7.29 2.52
N ASP A 11 9.27 7.74 3.67
CA ASP A 11 8.19 7.10 4.38
C ASP A 11 6.88 7.59 3.84
N VAL A 12 5.94 6.67 3.78
CA VAL A 12 4.57 6.97 3.38
C VAL A 12 3.65 6.45 4.47
N ILE A 13 2.85 7.33 5.04
CA ILE A 13 1.84 7.00 6.04
C ILE A 13 0.48 7.21 5.40
N LEU A 14 -0.36 6.18 5.41
CA LEU A 14 -1.76 6.31 5.06
C LEU A 14 -2.57 6.47 6.35
N ALA A 15 -3.18 7.63 6.56
CA ALA A 15 -3.97 7.93 7.75
C ALA A 15 -5.45 8.02 7.40
N ILE A 16 -6.27 7.15 7.99
CA ILE A 16 -7.72 7.08 7.80
C ILE A 16 -8.38 7.56 9.10
N GLY A 17 -8.95 8.76 9.05
CA GLY A 17 -9.43 9.51 10.22
C GLY A 17 -8.94 10.96 10.17
N PRO A 18 -9.68 11.87 9.52
CA PRO A 18 -9.20 13.22 9.25
C PRO A 18 -8.94 14.09 10.48
N GLU A 19 -9.69 13.92 11.56
CA GLU A 19 -9.63 14.82 12.72
C GLU A 19 -8.47 14.47 13.66
N ALA A 20 -8.38 13.21 14.07
CA ALA A 20 -7.30 12.71 14.90
C ALA A 20 -5.97 12.72 14.14
N SER A 21 -5.96 12.45 12.82
CA SER A 21 -4.76 12.64 12.00
C SER A 21 -4.24 14.08 12.06
N ARG A 22 -5.12 15.09 12.08
CA ARG A 22 -4.68 16.49 12.17
C ARG A 22 -4.10 16.82 13.53
N GLN A 23 -4.68 16.27 14.60
CA GLN A 23 -4.18 16.43 15.96
C GLN A 23 -2.81 15.76 16.15
N CYS A 24 -2.64 14.53 15.66
CA CYS A 24 -1.39 13.78 15.82
C CYS A 24 -0.25 14.29 14.94
N PHE A 25 -0.53 14.81 13.74
CA PHE A 25 0.50 15.22 12.78
C PHE A 25 0.62 16.73 12.58
N GLY A 26 -0.16 17.53 13.30
CA GLY A 26 -0.08 19.00 13.24
C GLY A 26 -0.32 19.57 11.84
N ALA A 27 -1.12 18.89 11.01
CA ALA A 27 -1.43 19.33 9.65
C ALA A 27 -2.33 20.58 9.69
N ALA A 28 -1.71 21.73 9.97
CA ALA A 28 -2.30 23.05 9.89
C ALA A 28 -2.39 23.45 8.41
N GLY A 29 -3.58 23.31 7.84
CA GLY A 29 -3.89 23.74 6.49
C GLY A 29 -5.40 23.93 6.33
N THR A 30 -5.78 25.07 5.77
CA THR A 30 -7.16 25.44 5.44
C THR A 30 -7.90 24.29 4.77
N ARG A 31 -9.11 23.96 5.25
CA ARG A 31 -10.04 23.01 4.61
C ARG A 31 -10.05 23.28 3.10
N PRO A 32 -9.51 22.41 2.23
CA PRO A 32 -9.96 22.41 0.85
C PRO A 32 -11.36 21.77 0.88
N PRO A 33 -12.42 22.49 0.49
CA PRO A 33 -13.80 22.12 0.82
C PRO A 33 -14.29 20.82 0.18
N ARG A 34 -13.48 20.10 -0.60
CA ARG A 34 -13.94 19.02 -1.50
C ARG A 34 -12.98 17.83 -1.67
N GLN A 35 -11.87 17.76 -0.94
CA GLN A 35 -10.86 16.70 -1.17
C GLN A 35 -11.13 15.44 -0.34
N ALA A 36 -11.22 14.31 -1.05
CA ALA A 36 -11.44 12.97 -0.53
C ALA A 36 -10.17 12.33 0.08
N VAL A 37 -9.03 12.61 -0.54
CA VAL A 37 -7.70 12.17 -0.14
C VAL A 37 -6.75 13.35 -0.34
N THR A 38 -5.93 13.65 0.67
CA THR A 38 -4.95 14.75 0.62
C THR A 38 -3.55 14.24 0.92
N LEU A 39 -2.53 14.86 0.30
CA LEU A 39 -1.14 14.51 0.53
C LEU A 39 -0.42 15.69 1.18
N HIS A 40 0.21 15.43 2.32
CA HIS A 40 0.97 16.41 3.08
C HIS A 40 2.40 15.91 3.25
N SER A 41 3.36 16.83 3.25
CA SER A 41 4.71 16.54 3.72
C SER A 41 4.75 16.89 5.20
N VAL A 42 5.07 15.92 6.05
CA VAL A 42 5.28 16.12 7.49
C VAL A 42 6.70 15.73 7.84
N THR A 43 7.27 16.36 8.86
CA THR A 43 8.61 15.99 9.36
C THR A 43 8.43 15.19 10.65
N LEU A 44 8.85 13.93 10.62
CA LEU A 44 8.83 13.02 11.78
C LEU A 44 10.28 12.61 12.08
N ALA A 45 10.76 12.89 13.30
CA ALA A 45 12.16 12.67 13.69
C ALA A 45 13.16 13.10 12.60
N GLU A 46 13.08 14.37 12.20
CA GLU A 46 13.99 15.00 11.23
C GLU A 46 13.93 14.43 9.79
N ARG A 47 12.98 13.53 9.49
CA ARG A 47 12.76 12.99 8.15
C ARG A 47 11.45 13.46 7.54
N LYS A 48 11.52 13.86 6.26
CA LYS A 48 10.32 14.16 5.45
C LYS A 48 9.56 12.87 5.16
N THR A 49 8.32 12.83 5.62
CA THR A 49 7.36 11.73 5.45
C THR A 49 6.17 12.23 4.65
N ILE A 50 5.67 11.42 3.72
CA ILE A 50 4.42 11.71 3.00
C ILE A 50 3.28 11.18 3.85
N LEU A 51 2.40 12.06 4.28
CA LEU A 51 1.14 11.72 4.94
C LEU A 51 0.01 11.77 3.90
N ILE A 52 -0.63 10.64 3.66
CA ILE A 52 -1.83 10.51 2.85
C ILE A 52 -3.03 10.50 3.80
N ASN A 53 -3.77 11.59 3.87
CA ASN A 53 -4.92 11.71 4.75
C ASN A 53 -6.22 11.38 4.00
N CYS A 54 -6.97 10.42 4.52
CA CYS A 54 -8.05 9.74 3.85
C CYS A 54 -9.39 9.97 4.57
N GLN A 55 -10.34 10.55 3.85
CA GLN A 55 -11.62 11.01 4.41
C GLN A 55 -12.85 10.35 3.77
N LEU A 56 -12.69 9.56 2.72
CA LEU A 56 -13.81 8.97 1.95
C LEU A 56 -14.74 8.06 2.78
N PRO A 57 -14.26 7.21 3.71
CA PRO A 57 -15.14 6.30 4.45
C PRO A 57 -16.18 7.02 5.31
N PHE A 58 -15.92 8.30 5.63
CA PHE A 58 -16.76 9.12 6.49
C PHE A 58 -17.74 10.00 5.69
N ARG A 59 -17.75 9.89 4.35
CA ARG A 59 -18.66 10.64 3.47
C ARG A 59 -19.79 9.75 2.99
N CYS A 60 -21.02 10.25 3.09
CA CYS A 60 -22.20 9.57 2.57
C CYS A 60 -22.38 9.78 1.06
N GLU A 61 -21.85 10.88 0.50
CA GLU A 61 -22.02 11.24 -0.91
C GLU A 61 -20.67 11.56 -1.56
N LEU A 62 -20.44 11.00 -2.76
CA LEU A 62 -19.37 11.43 -3.65
C LEU A 62 -19.87 12.66 -4.41
N SER A 63 -19.52 13.85 -3.94
CA SER A 63 -19.85 15.08 -4.66
C SER A 63 -19.12 15.09 -6.01
N HIS A 64 -19.89 15.13 -7.10
CA HIS A 64 -19.37 15.30 -8.46
C HIS A 64 -18.49 16.56 -8.50
N ILE A 65 -17.23 16.41 -8.93
CA ILE A 65 -16.38 17.56 -9.20
C ILE A 65 -16.81 18.07 -10.57
N PRO A 66 -17.38 19.29 -10.70
CA PRO A 66 -17.78 19.80 -12.00
C PRO A 66 -16.56 19.85 -12.94
N ASP A 67 -16.75 19.46 -14.20
CA ASP A 67 -15.69 19.36 -15.23
C ASP A 67 -14.99 20.69 -15.53
N ALA A 68 -15.54 21.80 -15.02
CA ALA A 68 -15.13 23.17 -15.32
C ALA A 68 -14.02 23.75 -14.42
N ILE A 69 -13.22 22.92 -13.74
CA ILE A 69 -12.08 23.46 -12.97
C ILE A 69 -10.80 23.36 -13.81
N GLU A 70 -10.48 24.41 -14.56
CA GLU A 70 -9.16 24.60 -15.18
C GLU A 70 -8.10 24.84 -14.09
N LEU A 71 -7.61 23.76 -13.49
CA LEU A 71 -6.51 23.77 -12.52
C LEU A 71 -5.22 23.32 -13.21
N GLY A 72 -4.56 24.19 -13.99
CA GLY A 72 -3.15 24.04 -14.43
C GLY A 72 -2.61 22.60 -14.63
N HIS A 73 -1.62 22.19 -13.81
CA HIS A 73 -0.86 20.91 -13.92
C HIS A 73 -1.57 19.65 -13.36
N HIS A 74 -2.90 19.63 -13.30
CA HIS A 74 -3.64 18.48 -12.76
C HIS A 74 -4.02 17.50 -13.88
N THR A 75 -3.93 16.20 -13.61
CA THR A 75 -4.46 15.15 -14.49
C THR A 75 -5.76 14.64 -13.88
N LEU A 76 -6.86 14.84 -14.61
CA LEU A 76 -8.17 14.34 -14.20
C LEU A 76 -8.35 12.91 -14.73
N HIS A 77 -8.77 12.01 -13.85
CA HIS A 77 -9.11 10.64 -14.18
C HIS A 77 -10.55 10.38 -13.75
N HIS A 78 -11.44 10.14 -14.71
CA HIS A 78 -12.83 9.80 -14.43
C HIS A 78 -12.90 8.31 -14.09
N LEU A 79 -13.49 8.00 -12.94
CA LEU A 79 -13.70 6.64 -12.48
C LEU A 79 -14.79 5.98 -13.35
N LYS A 80 -14.40 5.08 -14.25
CA LYS A 80 -15.30 4.37 -15.16
C LYS A 80 -15.96 3.20 -14.43
N GLY A 81 -17.23 3.35 -14.03
CA GLY A 81 -18.02 2.22 -13.50
C GLY A 81 -19.15 2.65 -12.58
N ALA A 82 -20.11 1.74 -12.37
CA ALA A 82 -21.19 1.94 -11.41
C ALA A 82 -20.67 1.63 -10.00
N TYR A 83 -20.25 2.67 -9.29
CA TYR A 83 -19.97 2.58 -7.87
C TYR A 83 -21.17 3.06 -7.08
N PRO A 84 -21.93 2.15 -6.44
CA PRO A 84 -23.16 2.53 -5.77
C PRO A 84 -22.89 3.39 -4.53
N HIS A 85 -21.75 3.21 -3.83
CA HIS A 85 -21.49 3.85 -2.55
C HIS A 85 -20.01 4.25 -2.33
N ALA A 86 -19.79 5.42 -1.72
CA ALA A 86 -18.47 5.98 -1.38
C ALA A 86 -17.55 5.05 -0.56
N PRO A 87 -18.04 4.26 0.41
CA PRO A 87 -17.18 3.38 1.20
C PRO A 87 -16.54 2.25 0.39
N GLN A 88 -17.20 1.78 -0.67
CA GLN A 88 -16.65 0.73 -1.53
C GLN A 88 -15.48 1.28 -2.37
N VAL A 89 -15.64 2.49 -2.91
CA VAL A 89 -14.55 3.23 -3.59
C VAL A 89 -13.41 3.51 -2.61
N ALA A 90 -13.73 3.92 -1.38
CA ALA A 90 -12.73 4.16 -0.36
C ALA A 90 -11.92 2.90 -0.04
N CYS A 91 -12.60 1.76 0.13
CA CYS A 91 -11.95 0.49 0.41
C CYS A 91 -11.05 0.07 -0.76
N SER A 92 -11.51 0.12 -2.01
CA SER A 92 -10.66 -0.25 -3.15
C SER A 92 -9.45 0.68 -3.27
N LEU A 93 -9.67 1.99 -3.21
CA LEU A 93 -8.60 2.98 -3.30
C LEU A 93 -7.56 2.81 -2.19
N TYR A 94 -8.00 2.56 -0.94
CA TYR A 94 -7.09 2.54 0.20
C TYR A 94 -6.34 1.22 0.28
N THR A 95 -7.04 0.10 0.07
CA THR A 95 -6.46 -1.23 0.27
C THR A 95 -5.71 -1.74 -0.96
N GLU A 96 -6.15 -1.39 -2.16
CA GLU A 96 -5.59 -1.93 -3.41
C GLU A 96 -4.58 -1.00 -4.06
N LEU A 97 -4.74 0.31 -3.87
CA LEU A 97 -3.91 1.32 -4.52
C LEU A 97 -2.93 2.00 -3.55
N LEU A 98 -3.41 2.55 -2.43
CA LEU A 98 -2.56 3.36 -1.54
C LEU A 98 -1.76 2.54 -0.53
N ALA A 99 -2.36 1.52 0.08
CA ALA A 99 -1.71 0.65 1.06
C ALA A 99 -0.42 -0.03 0.52
N PRO A 100 -0.36 -0.55 -0.72
CA PRO A 100 0.86 -1.14 -1.27
C PRO A 100 2.07 -0.19 -1.32
N PHE A 101 1.83 1.12 -1.36
CA PHE A 101 2.88 2.13 -1.35
C PHE A 101 3.10 2.77 0.03
N SER A 102 2.34 2.36 1.03
CA SER A 102 2.41 2.90 2.38
C SER A 102 3.39 2.05 3.19
N SER A 103 4.27 2.68 3.96
CA SER A 103 5.10 1.96 4.94
C SER A 103 4.23 1.50 6.11
N VAL A 104 3.29 2.35 6.53
CA VAL A 104 2.37 2.13 7.64
C VAL A 104 1.00 2.69 7.27
N VAL A 105 -0.06 2.01 7.70
CA VAL A 105 -1.43 2.52 7.63
C VAL A 105 -1.96 2.71 9.05
N ILE A 106 -2.64 3.82 9.31
CA ILE A 106 -3.18 4.19 10.61
C ILE A 106 -4.69 4.35 10.48
N LEU A 107 -5.44 3.57 11.26
CA LEU A 107 -6.89 3.68 11.39
C LEU A 107 -7.21 4.33 12.73
N PHE A 108 -7.75 5.55 12.72
CA PHE A 108 -8.23 6.21 13.94
C PHE A 108 -9.61 5.69 14.32
N VAL A 109 -9.63 4.73 15.25
CA VAL A 109 -10.83 3.93 15.58
C VAL A 109 -12.00 4.79 16.06
N SER A 110 -11.73 5.84 16.84
CA SER A 110 -12.76 6.74 17.36
C SER A 110 -13.55 7.46 16.27
N GLU A 111 -12.95 7.70 15.10
CA GLU A 111 -13.59 8.42 13.99
C GLU A 111 -14.53 7.54 13.16
N PHE A 112 -14.44 6.21 13.27
CA PHE A 112 -15.40 5.30 12.63
C PHE A 112 -16.77 5.33 13.32
N GLY A 113 -16.88 5.97 14.50
CA GLY A 113 -18.11 6.18 15.27
C GLY A 113 -18.74 4.90 15.85
N ALA A 114 -18.47 3.72 15.29
CA ALA A 114 -18.87 2.44 15.84
C ALA A 114 -17.84 1.35 15.48
N LEU A 115 -17.57 0.46 16.43
CA LEU A 115 -16.61 -0.63 16.24
C LEU A 115 -17.00 -1.57 15.09
N ALA A 116 -18.30 -1.76 14.85
CA ALA A 116 -18.81 -2.54 13.73
C ALA A 116 -18.29 -2.03 12.38
N ARG A 117 -18.22 -0.71 12.19
CA ARG A 117 -17.72 -0.09 10.95
C ARG A 117 -16.22 -0.34 10.74
N VAL A 118 -15.44 -0.38 11.82
CA VAL A 118 -14.02 -0.76 11.76
C VAL A 118 -13.87 -2.21 11.34
N VAL A 119 -14.68 -3.10 11.91
CA VAL A 119 -14.69 -4.53 11.58
C VAL A 119 -15.10 -4.75 10.12
N ASP A 120 -16.14 -4.07 9.64
CA ASP A 120 -16.57 -4.14 8.23
C ASP A 120 -15.46 -3.68 7.29
N PHE A 121 -14.78 -2.57 7.62
CA PHE A 121 -13.67 -2.05 6.83
C PHE A 121 -12.47 -3.02 6.82
N LEU A 122 -12.06 -3.54 7.97
CA LEU A 122 -10.97 -4.51 8.08
C LEU A 122 -11.30 -5.83 7.38
N TRP A 123 -12.57 -6.28 7.43
CA TRP A 123 -13.00 -7.48 6.71
C TRP A 123 -12.98 -7.26 5.19
N ALA A 124 -13.45 -6.12 4.72
CA ALA A 124 -13.38 -5.76 3.31
C ALA A 124 -11.93 -5.69 2.81
N TRP A 125 -11.02 -5.13 3.62
CA TRP A 125 -9.59 -5.17 3.36
C TRP A 125 -9.08 -6.61 3.33
N LEU A 126 -9.34 -7.42 4.35
CA LEU A 126 -8.88 -8.80 4.41
C LEU A 126 -9.27 -9.58 3.15
N ARG A 127 -10.55 -9.49 2.74
CA ARG A 127 -11.04 -10.11 1.51
C ARG A 127 -10.29 -9.61 0.28
N SER A 128 -10.06 -8.30 0.19
CA SER A 128 -9.28 -7.69 -0.88
C SER A 128 -7.85 -8.26 -0.95
N ALA A 129 -7.19 -8.37 0.20
CA ALA A 129 -5.82 -8.89 0.33
C ALA A 129 -5.72 -10.40 0.08
N MET A 130 -6.73 -11.18 0.46
CA MET A 130 -6.78 -12.62 0.18
C MET A 130 -6.95 -12.91 -1.31
N LEU A 131 -7.75 -12.11 -2.02
CA LEU A 131 -7.91 -12.23 -3.47
C LEU A 131 -6.69 -11.71 -4.23
N ARG A 132 -5.94 -10.79 -3.62
CA ARG A 132 -4.83 -10.07 -4.23
C ARG A 132 -3.69 -9.94 -3.23
N PRO A 133 -2.86 -10.99 -3.06
CA PRO A 133 -1.74 -10.90 -2.15
C PRO A 133 -0.80 -9.79 -2.62
N LEU A 134 -0.64 -8.79 -1.77
CA LEU A 134 0.31 -7.71 -2.02
C LEU A 134 1.73 -8.24 -1.79
N PRO A 135 2.72 -7.81 -2.59
CA PRO A 135 4.12 -8.18 -2.34
C PRO A 135 4.65 -7.67 -0.99
N PHE A 136 3.96 -6.66 -0.44
CA PHE A 136 4.21 -6.12 0.88
C PHE A 136 2.88 -5.80 1.56
N CYS A 137 2.70 -6.32 2.77
CA CYS A 137 1.58 -5.98 3.63
C CYS A 137 2.04 -4.91 4.63
N PRO A 138 1.59 -3.65 4.50
CA PRO A 138 1.93 -2.63 5.49
C PRO A 138 1.38 -3.01 6.86
N GLU A 139 2.05 -2.52 7.91
CA GLU A 139 1.50 -2.57 9.27
C GLU A 139 0.28 -1.64 9.34
N VAL A 140 -0.84 -2.18 9.82
CA VAL A 140 -2.10 -1.47 10.04
C VAL A 140 -2.24 -1.22 11.54
N ILE A 141 -1.95 0.02 11.93
CA ILE A 141 -2.02 0.49 13.31
C ILE A 141 -3.45 0.96 13.60
N LEU A 142 -4.09 0.33 14.58
CA LEU A 142 -5.34 0.79 15.16
C LEU A 142 -5.01 1.84 16.23
N ALA A 143 -5.21 3.11 15.88
CA ALA A 143 -5.00 4.23 16.78
C ALA A 143 -6.24 4.43 17.66
N VAL A 144 -6.08 4.27 18.97
CA VAL A 144 -7.15 4.32 19.98
C VAL A 144 -6.85 5.38 21.04
N GLY A 145 -7.87 5.77 21.81
CA GLY A 145 -7.68 6.60 23.00
C GLY A 145 -6.92 5.85 24.11
N ARG A 146 -6.41 6.60 25.09
CA ARG A 146 -5.62 6.04 26.21
C ARG A 146 -6.38 4.95 26.99
N ASP A 147 -7.68 5.12 27.17
CA ASP A 147 -8.51 4.24 28.00
C ASP A 147 -9.08 3.04 27.23
N ASP A 148 -8.80 2.97 25.92
CA ASP A 148 -9.40 2.01 24.99
C ASP A 148 -8.44 0.87 24.58
N LEU A 149 -7.39 0.60 25.36
CA LEU A 149 -6.37 -0.40 24.99
C LEU A 149 -6.88 -1.85 24.95
N ALA A 150 -8.02 -2.16 25.59
CA ALA A 150 -8.69 -3.46 25.47
C ALA A 150 -9.33 -3.70 24.08
N THR A 151 -9.44 -2.64 23.27
CA THR A 151 -10.17 -2.63 22.00
C THR A 151 -9.54 -3.55 20.95
N LEU A 152 -8.22 -3.83 20.97
CA LEU A 152 -7.62 -4.69 19.94
C LEU A 152 -8.17 -6.11 19.99
N ARG A 153 -8.24 -6.68 21.21
CA ARG A 153 -8.76 -8.03 21.43
C ARG A 153 -10.23 -8.10 21.03
N GLU A 154 -10.99 -7.07 21.37
CA GLU A 154 -12.40 -6.98 20.99
C GLU A 154 -12.59 -6.87 19.47
N ILE A 155 -11.84 -5.99 18.79
CA ILE A 155 -11.86 -5.87 17.33
C ILE A 155 -11.49 -7.20 16.68
N ARG A 156 -10.42 -7.84 17.15
CA ARG A 156 -9.97 -9.12 16.59
C ARG A 156 -11.03 -10.20 16.77
N LEU A 157 -11.62 -10.33 17.96
CA LEU A 157 -12.71 -11.28 18.22
C LEU A 157 -13.92 -11.01 17.33
N ARG A 158 -14.35 -9.74 17.21
CA ARG A 158 -15.47 -9.36 16.34
C ARG A 158 -15.16 -9.62 14.87
N LEU A 159 -13.93 -9.38 14.43
CA LEU A 159 -13.47 -9.64 13.07
C LEU A 159 -13.48 -11.14 12.76
N VAL A 160 -13.03 -11.99 13.69
CA VAL A 160 -13.11 -13.45 13.52
C VAL A 160 -14.57 -13.91 13.44
N ASN A 161 -15.41 -13.46 14.36
CA ASN A 161 -16.84 -13.84 14.37
C ASN A 161 -17.57 -13.37 13.10
N TYR A 162 -17.28 -12.15 12.65
CA TYR A 162 -17.80 -11.61 11.39
C TYR A 162 -17.32 -12.46 10.21
N GLY A 163 -16.04 -12.81 10.19
CA GLY A 163 -15.44 -13.61 9.14
C GLY A 163 -16.04 -15.00 9.05
N LEU A 164 -16.20 -15.68 10.18
CA LEU A 164 -16.90 -16.97 10.26
C LEU A 164 -18.31 -16.88 9.70
N LYS A 165 -19.07 -15.85 10.09
CA LYS A 165 -20.42 -15.63 9.58
C LYS A 165 -20.41 -15.41 8.06
N SER A 166 -19.52 -14.54 7.57
CA SER A 166 -19.43 -14.20 6.14
C SER A 166 -18.99 -15.39 5.29
N LEU A 167 -18.04 -16.20 5.77
CA LEU A 167 -17.52 -17.37 5.05
C LEU A 167 -18.55 -18.49 5.02
N ARG A 168 -19.24 -18.78 6.14
CA ARG A 168 -20.32 -19.79 6.17
C ARG A 168 -21.48 -19.48 5.23
N VAL A 169 -21.76 -18.20 4.99
CA VAL A 169 -22.78 -17.79 4.00
C VAL A 169 -22.26 -17.98 2.57
N SER A 170 -20.97 -17.76 2.33
CA SER A 170 -20.38 -17.81 0.98
C SER A 170 -20.01 -19.24 0.55
N ASP A 171 -19.60 -20.08 1.49
CA ASP A 171 -19.25 -21.48 1.31
C ASP A 171 -19.83 -22.31 2.48
N PRO A 172 -21.11 -22.70 2.37
CA PRO A 172 -21.81 -23.41 3.45
C PRO A 172 -21.34 -24.85 3.66
N HIS A 173 -20.59 -25.40 2.71
CA HIS A 173 -20.11 -26.78 2.77
C HIS A 173 -18.74 -26.91 3.46
N HIS A 174 -18.03 -25.80 3.65
CA HIS A 174 -16.76 -25.77 4.34
C HIS A 174 -16.91 -25.37 5.81
N ALA A 175 -16.41 -26.22 6.72
CA ALA A 175 -16.46 -26.01 8.15
C ALA A 175 -15.29 -25.11 8.62
N TYR A 176 -15.41 -23.79 8.44
CA TYR A 176 -14.43 -22.84 8.97
C TYR A 176 -14.44 -22.80 10.50
N SER A 177 -13.27 -22.99 11.10
CA SER A 177 -13.02 -22.81 12.54
C SER A 177 -12.52 -21.40 12.86
N HIS A 178 -12.59 -21.02 14.14
CA HIS A 178 -12.03 -19.75 14.62
C HIS A 178 -10.52 -19.63 14.30
N THR A 179 -9.78 -20.73 14.42
CA THR A 179 -8.35 -20.76 14.12
C THR A 179 -8.05 -20.54 12.63
N ASP A 180 -8.92 -21.01 11.73
CA ASP A 180 -8.75 -20.80 10.28
C ASP A 180 -8.86 -19.31 9.94
N VAL A 181 -9.90 -18.65 10.46
CA VAL A 181 -10.12 -17.22 10.23
C VAL A 181 -9.04 -16.37 10.91
N ASP A 182 -8.62 -16.73 12.13
CA ASP A 182 -7.53 -16.04 12.82
C ASP A 182 -6.20 -16.13 12.05
N LYS A 183 -5.92 -17.30 11.45
CA LYS A 183 -4.78 -17.50 10.55
C LYS A 183 -4.90 -16.66 9.28
N MET A 184 -6.08 -16.57 8.67
CA MET A 184 -6.30 -15.70 7.51
C MET A 184 -6.00 -14.23 7.84
N ILE A 185 -6.49 -13.77 8.99
CA ILE A 185 -6.22 -12.41 9.49
C ILE A 185 -4.72 -12.20 9.68
N SER A 186 -4.03 -13.08 10.41
CA SER A 186 -2.59 -12.90 10.67
C SER A 186 -1.72 -13.01 9.42
N THR A 187 -2.16 -13.75 8.40
CA THR A 187 -1.42 -13.92 7.14
C THR A 187 -1.56 -12.70 6.23
N HIS A 188 -2.72 -12.04 6.21
CA HIS A 188 -3.03 -11.00 5.22
C HIS A 188 -3.24 -9.60 5.81
N LEU A 189 -3.31 -9.48 7.14
CA LEU A 189 -3.41 -8.21 7.86
C LEU A 189 -2.39 -8.18 9.00
N ASN A 190 -1.37 -7.33 8.86
CA ASN A 190 -0.42 -7.05 9.91
C ASN A 190 -0.98 -5.98 10.88
N LEU A 191 -1.82 -6.39 11.84
CA LEU A 191 -2.50 -5.48 12.76
C LEU A 191 -1.69 -5.22 14.04
N SER A 192 -1.59 -3.95 14.42
CA SER A 192 -1.10 -3.53 15.74
C SER A 192 -1.99 -2.44 16.34
N MET A 193 -1.79 -2.11 17.62
CA MET A 193 -2.55 -1.07 18.32
C MET A 193 -1.61 -0.08 18.98
N MET A 194 -1.98 1.20 18.94
CA MET A 194 -1.26 2.27 19.62
C MET A 194 -2.24 3.25 20.24
N SER A 195 -1.92 3.71 21.45
CA SER A 195 -2.59 4.87 22.03
C SER A 195 -2.14 6.14 21.32
N THR A 196 -3.06 7.04 21.00
CA THR A 196 -2.75 8.38 20.48
C THR A 196 -2.28 9.35 21.58
N SER A 197 -2.41 8.96 22.85
CA SER A 197 -2.07 9.79 24.02
C SER A 197 -1.21 9.03 25.04
N PRO A 198 -0.03 9.57 25.41
CA PRO A 198 0.56 10.85 25.01
C PRO A 198 1.07 10.86 23.57
N VAL A 199 1.01 12.02 22.91
CA VAL A 199 1.47 12.20 21.50
C VAL A 199 2.96 11.88 21.33
N ALA A 200 3.79 12.13 22.35
CA ALA A 200 5.22 11.82 22.31
C ALA A 200 5.48 10.30 22.21
N GLU A 201 4.71 9.51 22.96
CA GLU A 201 4.80 8.04 22.94
C GLU A 201 4.23 7.48 21.62
N PHE A 202 3.11 8.01 21.16
CA PHE A 202 2.56 7.68 19.84
C PHE A 202 3.61 7.92 18.74
N SER A 203 4.30 9.06 18.79
CA SER A 203 5.32 9.43 17.81
C SER A 203 6.53 8.49 17.84
N SER A 204 6.99 8.06 19.01
CA SER A 204 8.12 7.13 19.12
C SER A 204 7.76 5.72 18.64
N LEU A 205 6.58 5.22 18.99
CA LEU A 205 6.08 3.91 18.52
C LEU A 205 5.84 3.90 17.02
N LEU A 206 5.30 4.99 16.47
CA LEU A 206 5.15 5.16 15.03
C LEU A 206 6.50 5.17 14.31
N GLN A 207 7.51 5.84 14.88
CA GLN A 207 8.87 5.83 14.32
C GLN A 207 9.48 4.43 14.31
N ALA A 208 9.33 3.66 15.39
CA ALA A 208 9.80 2.28 15.44
C ALA A 208 9.12 1.42 14.36
N SER A 209 7.84 1.65 14.12
CA SER A 209 7.06 0.93 13.10
C SER A 209 7.49 1.31 11.68
N LEU A 210 7.72 2.60 11.42
CA LEU A 210 8.29 3.07 10.15
C LEU A 210 9.70 2.51 9.90
N GLN A 211 10.54 2.43 10.93
CA GLN A 211 11.86 1.81 10.83
C GLN A 211 11.78 0.33 10.46
N ARG A 212 10.88 -0.44 11.10
CA ARG A 212 10.63 -1.86 10.76
C ARG A 212 10.13 -2.00 9.33
N ALA A 213 9.14 -1.21 8.92
CA ALA A 213 8.59 -1.24 7.58
C ALA A 213 9.66 -0.94 6.51
N ARG A 214 10.51 0.06 6.74
CA ARG A 214 11.64 0.37 5.85
C ARG A 214 12.60 -0.79 5.70
N TYR A 215 12.97 -1.42 6.82
CA TYR A 215 13.88 -2.56 6.80
C TYR A 215 13.29 -3.69 5.96
N GLN A 216 12.00 -4.01 6.15
CA GLN A 216 11.28 -4.99 5.34
C GLN A 216 11.22 -4.62 3.86
N GLN A 217 10.89 -3.37 3.53
CA GLN A 217 10.84 -2.89 2.15
C GLN A 217 12.22 -2.97 1.47
N GLN A 218 13.30 -2.71 2.20
CA GLN A 218 14.67 -2.87 1.69
C GLN A 218 15.02 -4.33 1.43
N GLN A 219 14.66 -5.24 2.35
CA GLN A 219 14.89 -6.68 2.15
C GLN A 219 14.10 -7.23 0.95
N LEU A 220 12.92 -6.67 0.69
CA LEU A 220 12.07 -7.04 -0.45
C LEU A 220 12.42 -6.28 -1.75
N GLY A 221 13.38 -5.35 -1.72
CA GLY A 221 13.79 -4.57 -2.90
C GLY A 221 12.71 -3.60 -3.43
N ILE A 222 11.79 -3.16 -2.58
CA ILE A 222 10.65 -2.26 -2.92
C ILE A 222 10.77 -0.90 -2.22
N ASP A 223 11.98 -0.50 -1.85
CA ASP A 223 12.29 0.77 -1.20
C ASP A 223 12.38 1.92 -2.22
N PHE A 224 11.24 2.21 -2.84
CA PHE A 224 11.09 3.19 -3.90
C PHE A 224 11.52 4.60 -3.49
N THR A 225 12.16 5.33 -4.42
CA THR A 225 12.39 6.77 -4.31
C THR A 225 11.08 7.53 -4.53
N VAL A 226 11.07 8.82 -4.23
CA VAL A 226 9.92 9.69 -4.55
C VAL A 226 9.55 9.63 -6.03
N GLY A 227 10.55 9.63 -6.91
CA GLY A 227 10.34 9.56 -8.36
C GLY A 227 9.61 8.27 -8.75
N HIS A 228 10.09 7.13 -8.26
CA HIS A 228 9.43 5.83 -8.47
C HIS A 228 8.00 5.83 -7.93
N TRP A 229 7.81 6.27 -6.67
CA TRP A 229 6.50 6.36 -6.03
C TRP A 229 5.53 7.22 -6.83
N LYS A 230 5.94 8.43 -7.24
CA LYS A 230 5.12 9.37 -8.02
C LYS A 230 4.70 8.79 -9.36
N ALA A 231 5.62 8.12 -10.06
CA ALA A 231 5.34 7.49 -11.35
C ALA A 231 4.38 6.29 -11.22
N LEU A 232 4.62 5.42 -10.22
CA LEU A 232 3.82 4.24 -9.97
C LEU A 232 2.41 4.59 -9.49
N VAL A 233 2.26 5.51 -8.54
CA VAL A 233 0.95 5.95 -8.03
C VAL A 233 0.12 6.60 -9.12
N ARG A 234 0.71 7.44 -9.98
CA ARG A 234 0.00 8.03 -11.13
C ARG A 234 -0.50 6.96 -12.11
N SER A 235 0.35 5.99 -12.43
CA SER A 235 -0.02 4.89 -13.33
C SER A 235 -1.09 3.99 -12.71
N ALA A 236 -1.00 3.73 -11.41
CA ALA A 236 -1.98 2.98 -10.64
C ALA A 236 -3.33 3.71 -10.58
N LEU A 237 -3.34 5.03 -10.39
CA LEU A 237 -4.55 5.85 -10.41
C LEU A 237 -5.23 5.83 -11.78
N ALA A 238 -4.45 5.97 -12.86
CA ALA A 238 -4.98 5.87 -14.22
C ALA A 238 -5.62 4.50 -14.48
N CYS A 239 -4.93 3.41 -14.11
CA CYS A 239 -5.43 2.05 -14.26
C CYS A 239 -6.69 1.81 -13.41
N HIS A 240 -6.69 2.22 -12.15
CA HIS A 240 -7.84 2.07 -11.26
C HIS A 240 -9.05 2.90 -11.71
N ALA A 241 -8.82 4.09 -12.26
CA ALA A 241 -9.89 4.90 -12.82
C ALA A 241 -10.51 4.25 -14.06
N GLU A 242 -9.69 3.61 -14.90
CA GLU A 242 -10.18 2.98 -16.13
C GLU A 242 -10.79 1.59 -15.89
N TYR A 243 -10.19 0.80 -15.00
CA TYR A 243 -10.56 -0.58 -14.69
C TYR A 243 -10.68 -0.78 -13.17
N PRO A 244 -11.69 -0.19 -12.53
CA PRO A 244 -11.83 -0.18 -11.07
C PRO A 244 -11.94 -1.55 -10.38
N THR A 245 -12.47 -2.53 -11.10
CA THR A 245 -12.67 -3.90 -10.60
C THR A 245 -11.45 -4.78 -10.85
N VAL A 246 -10.48 -4.32 -11.64
CA VAL A 246 -9.30 -5.10 -12.02
C VAL A 246 -8.19 -4.86 -10.99
N PRO A 247 -7.60 -5.93 -10.43
CA PRO A 247 -6.44 -5.82 -9.56
C PRO A 247 -5.29 -5.02 -10.19
N ILE A 248 -4.69 -4.12 -9.42
CA ILE A 248 -3.51 -3.38 -9.89
C ILE A 248 -2.29 -4.32 -9.84
N ASN A 249 -1.71 -4.62 -11.00
CA ASN A 249 -0.46 -5.38 -11.08
C ASN A 249 0.75 -4.42 -11.06
N PHE A 250 1.35 -4.24 -9.88
CA PHE A 250 2.48 -3.33 -9.69
C PHE A 250 3.75 -3.74 -10.47
N TYR A 251 3.94 -5.03 -10.73
CA TYR A 251 5.04 -5.51 -11.58
C TYR A 251 4.84 -5.09 -13.04
N HIS A 252 3.59 -5.12 -13.51
CA HIS A 252 3.27 -4.61 -14.84
C HIS A 252 3.46 -3.09 -14.91
N LEU A 253 2.97 -2.35 -13.91
CA LEU A 253 3.10 -0.89 -13.86
C LEU A 253 4.56 -0.42 -13.82
N SER A 254 5.43 -1.12 -13.09
CA SER A 254 6.86 -0.78 -13.04
C SER A 254 7.58 -1.00 -14.37
N ARG A 255 7.04 -1.86 -15.25
CA ARG A 255 7.59 -2.20 -16.56
C ARG A 255 6.90 -1.53 -17.74
N LEU A 256 5.99 -0.57 -17.53
CA LEU A 256 5.26 0.10 -18.63
C LEU A 256 6.19 0.70 -19.70
N ARG A 257 7.36 1.20 -19.31
CA ARG A 257 8.35 1.79 -20.24
C ARG A 257 9.36 0.78 -20.79
N LYS A 258 9.46 -0.41 -20.18
CA LYS A 258 10.37 -1.49 -20.56
C LYS A 258 9.67 -2.84 -20.34
N PRO A 259 8.68 -3.18 -21.18
CA PRO A 259 7.88 -4.40 -20.99
C PRO A 259 8.76 -5.65 -21.05
N VAL A 260 8.29 -6.75 -20.47
CA VAL A 260 8.93 -8.06 -20.66
C VAL A 260 8.76 -8.43 -22.15
N PRO A 261 9.84 -8.77 -22.88
CA PRO A 261 9.72 -9.27 -24.24
C PRO A 261 8.80 -10.49 -24.31
N LEU A 262 7.90 -10.54 -25.29
CA LEU A 262 6.94 -11.65 -25.45
C LEU A 262 7.63 -13.01 -25.66
N SER A 263 8.83 -12.99 -26.27
CA SER A 263 9.64 -14.19 -26.52
C SER A 263 10.53 -14.61 -25.34
N MET A 264 10.47 -13.93 -24.19
CA MET A 264 11.34 -14.23 -23.04
C MET A 264 11.20 -15.69 -22.60
N GLY A 265 9.97 -16.22 -22.53
CA GLY A 265 9.73 -17.62 -22.16
C GLY A 265 10.35 -18.61 -23.15
N THR A 266 10.24 -18.32 -24.45
CA THR A 266 10.86 -19.13 -25.51
C THR A 266 12.38 -19.12 -25.39
N HIS A 267 13.00 -17.95 -25.26
CA HIS A 267 14.46 -17.84 -25.11
C HIS A 267 14.97 -18.51 -23.83
N MET A 268 14.24 -18.41 -22.72
CA MET A 268 14.57 -19.12 -21.48
C MET A 268 14.50 -20.64 -21.68
N SER A 269 13.47 -21.13 -22.37
CA SER A 269 13.33 -22.56 -22.69
C SER A 269 14.46 -23.04 -23.59
N GLU A 270 14.79 -22.29 -24.65
CA GLU A 270 15.89 -22.61 -25.57
C GLU A 270 17.23 -22.63 -24.84
N PHE A 271 17.48 -21.66 -23.95
CA PHE A 271 18.68 -21.63 -23.12
C PHE A 271 18.79 -22.85 -22.20
N VAL A 272 17.71 -23.21 -21.50
CA VAL A 272 17.67 -24.39 -20.62
C VAL A 272 17.92 -25.68 -21.41
N LEU A 273 17.33 -25.79 -22.60
CA LEU A 273 17.55 -26.96 -23.48
C LEU A 273 18.99 -27.01 -24.01
N ALA A 274 19.56 -25.89 -24.44
CA ALA A 274 20.92 -25.83 -24.97
C ALA A 274 21.99 -26.12 -23.91
N THR A 275 21.70 -25.79 -22.64
CA THR A 275 22.65 -25.97 -21.53
C THR A 275 22.40 -27.24 -20.71
N SER A 276 21.39 -28.06 -21.06
CA SER A 276 21.00 -29.23 -20.26
C SER A 276 22.08 -30.32 -20.16
N ALA A 277 23.00 -30.38 -21.12
CA ALA A 277 24.12 -31.32 -21.15
C ALA A 277 25.40 -30.76 -20.48
N HIS A 278 25.36 -29.52 -20.00
CA HIS A 278 26.50 -28.84 -19.38
C HIS A 278 26.26 -28.70 -17.87
N ASP A 279 27.33 -28.82 -17.08
CA ASP A 279 27.29 -28.62 -15.63
C ASP A 279 27.24 -27.12 -15.28
N VAL A 280 26.13 -26.49 -15.64
CA VAL A 280 25.92 -25.05 -15.49
C VAL A 280 24.69 -24.82 -14.62
N ASP A 281 24.80 -23.93 -13.64
CA ASP A 281 23.66 -23.50 -12.84
C ASP A 281 22.77 -22.54 -13.66
N GLN A 282 21.86 -23.14 -14.43
CA GLN A 282 20.91 -22.45 -15.29
C GLN A 282 20.05 -21.46 -14.49
N ALA A 283 19.65 -21.83 -13.27
CA ALA A 283 18.81 -20.99 -12.43
C ALA A 283 19.54 -19.73 -12.01
N MET A 284 20.81 -19.84 -11.61
CA MET A 284 21.65 -18.70 -11.26
C MET A 284 21.86 -17.75 -12.46
N ILE A 285 22.14 -18.28 -13.65
CA ILE A 285 22.37 -17.45 -14.85
C ILE A 285 21.09 -16.71 -15.24
N ILE A 286 19.96 -17.41 -15.28
CA ILE A 286 18.65 -16.80 -15.58
C ILE A 286 18.34 -15.72 -14.55
N ALA A 287 18.50 -16.01 -13.25
CA ALA A 287 18.25 -15.05 -12.19
C ALA A 287 19.15 -13.80 -12.32
N SER A 288 20.42 -13.99 -12.66
CA SER A 288 21.37 -12.89 -12.90
C SER A 288 20.96 -12.02 -14.10
N ALA A 289 20.63 -12.65 -15.24
CA ALA A 289 20.18 -11.96 -16.44
C ALA A 289 18.87 -11.17 -16.19
N LEU A 290 17.91 -11.76 -15.49
CA LEU A 290 16.66 -11.09 -15.10
C LEU A 290 16.90 -9.92 -14.13
N SER A 291 17.86 -10.06 -13.21
CA SER A 291 18.26 -8.97 -12.30
C SER A 291 18.86 -7.80 -13.07
N ILE A 292 19.71 -8.05 -14.07
CA ILE A 292 20.25 -7.00 -14.94
C ILE A 292 19.15 -6.34 -15.76
N ASP A 293 18.21 -7.13 -16.31
CA ASP A 293 17.08 -6.59 -17.08
C ASP A 293 16.15 -5.71 -16.24
N ALA A 294 15.95 -6.05 -14.96
CA ALA A 294 15.12 -5.30 -14.01
C ALA A 294 15.66 -3.89 -13.71
N PHE A 295 16.96 -3.64 -13.91
CA PHE A 295 17.61 -2.36 -13.63
C PHE A 295 18.31 -1.77 -14.87
N PRO A 296 17.57 -1.29 -15.89
CA PRO A 296 18.15 -0.70 -17.08
C PRO A 296 19.05 0.52 -16.74
N PRO A 297 20.05 0.81 -17.59
CA PRO A 297 20.94 1.96 -17.41
C PRO A 297 20.17 3.25 -17.13
N GLY A 298 20.48 3.92 -16.03
CA GLY A 298 19.81 5.15 -15.58
C GLY A 298 18.79 4.98 -14.45
N MET A 299 18.37 3.76 -14.10
CA MET A 299 17.47 3.52 -12.94
C MET A 299 18.19 3.55 -11.58
N HIS A 300 19.49 3.27 -11.53
CA HIS A 300 20.32 3.54 -10.35
C HIS A 300 21.00 4.90 -10.46
N ARG A 301 20.46 5.93 -9.81
CA ARG A 301 21.18 7.21 -9.68
C ARG A 301 22.19 7.10 -8.52
N LYS A 302 23.43 6.75 -8.86
CA LYS A 302 24.69 7.06 -8.14
C LYS A 302 24.92 6.47 -6.73
N SER A 303 24.33 5.34 -6.31
CA SER A 303 24.78 4.65 -5.07
C SER A 303 25.26 3.21 -5.24
N SER A 304 25.40 2.68 -6.46
CA SER A 304 25.86 1.31 -6.70
C SER A 304 27.21 1.27 -7.42
N ARG A 305 28.17 2.11 -7.04
CA ARG A 305 29.57 1.91 -7.49
C ARG A 305 30.17 0.61 -6.96
N THR A 306 29.54 -0.04 -5.99
CA THR A 306 29.99 -1.30 -5.39
C THR A 306 29.39 -2.56 -6.03
N ALA A 307 28.22 -2.48 -6.69
CA ALA A 307 27.58 -3.66 -7.27
C ALA A 307 28.06 -3.93 -8.71
N THR A 308 28.27 -2.88 -9.51
CA THR A 308 28.74 -3.04 -10.89
C THR A 308 30.25 -3.23 -11.00
N SER A 309 31.03 -2.90 -9.95
CA SER A 309 32.48 -3.16 -9.99
C SER A 309 32.83 -4.64 -9.91
N TYR A 310 31.96 -5.49 -9.37
CA TYR A 310 32.17 -6.94 -9.31
C TYR A 310 31.82 -7.68 -10.60
N ILE A 311 30.97 -7.09 -11.47
CA ILE A 311 30.52 -7.74 -12.71
C ILE A 311 31.41 -7.39 -13.91
N TYR A 312 32.20 -6.31 -13.82
CA TYR A 312 33.10 -5.85 -14.89
C TYR A 312 34.58 -5.86 -14.49
N SER A 313 34.95 -6.58 -13.44
CA SER A 313 36.35 -6.80 -13.06
C SER A 313 36.75 -8.26 -13.31
N GLU A 314 36.76 -8.64 -14.58
CA GLU A 314 37.72 -9.59 -15.15
C GLU A 314 38.20 -9.04 -16.49
#